data_AF-A0A521BSL2-F1
#
_entry.id   AF-A0A521BSL2-F1
#
_cell.length_a   1.000
_cell.length_b   1.000
_cell.length_c   1.000
_cell.angle_alpha   90.00
_cell.angle_beta   90.00
_cell.angle_gamma   90.00
#
_symmetry.space_group_name_H-M   'P 1'
#
loop_
_entity.id
_entity.type
_entity.pdbx_description
1 polymer ?
#
loop_
_entity_poly.entity_id
_entity_poly.type
_entity_poly.pdbx_seq_one_letter_code
_entity_poly.pdbx_strand_id
1 'polypeptide(L)' 'MCIALKEAREVRYFIRLLDKSQLVSYDYLKYLAESNQIVNILTLIVKTSQESLN' A
#
# COMPACT_ATOMS: atom_id res chain seq x y z
N MET A 1 -13.37 7.36 3.76
CA MET A 1 -11.93 7.58 3.52
C MET A 1 -11.18 7.18 4.79
N CYS A 2 -10.17 6.30 4.70
CA CYS A 2 -9.44 5.78 5.87
C CYS A 2 -7.96 6.20 5.80
N ILE A 3 -7.43 6.75 6.90
CA ILE A 3 -6.05 7.26 7.00
C ILE A 3 -5.05 6.13 6.69
N ALA A 4 -5.21 4.95 7.29
CA ALA A 4 -4.32 3.81 7.08
C ALA A 4 -4.21 3.41 5.59
N LEU A 5 -5.32 3.45 4.84
CA LEU A 5 -5.30 3.13 3.40
C LEU A 5 -4.56 4.19 2.57
N LYS A 6 -4.62 5.47 2.98
CA LYS A 6 -3.82 6.54 2.36
C LYS A 6 -2.33 6.28 2.59
N GLU A 7 -1.94 6.10 3.85
CA GLU A 7 -0.53 5.89 4.22
C GLU A 7 0.05 4.63 3.56
N ALA A 8 -0.71 3.53 3.47
CA ALA A 8 -0.26 2.32 2.76
C ALA A 8 0.01 2.56 1.26
N ARG A 9 -0.81 3.39 0.60
CA ARG A 9 -0.61 3.77 -0.81
C ARG A 9 0.60 4.69 -1.00
N GLU A 10 0.81 5.59 -0.05
CA GLU A 10 1.93 6.53 -0.04
C GLU A 10 3.27 5.80 0.15
N VAL A 11 3.34 4.84 1.08
CA VAL A 11 4.52 3.96 1.23
C VAL A 11 4.79 3.18 -0.06
N ARG A 12 3.75 2.61 -0.69
CA ARG A 12 3.92 1.91 -1.98
C ARG A 12 4.50 2.83 -3.06
N TYR A 13 4.07 4.08 -3.10
CA TYR A 13 4.61 5.07 -4.01
C TYR A 13 6.10 5.32 -3.73
N PHE A 14 6.50 5.50 -2.47
CA PHE A 14 7.92 5.69 -2.12
C PHE A 14 8.79 4.48 -2.45
N ILE A 15 8.32 3.25 -2.25
CA ILE A 15 9.07 2.05 -2.64
C ILE A 15 9.31 2.03 -4.16
N ARG A 16 8.29 2.38 -4.96
CA ARG A 16 8.45 2.50 -6.42
C ARG A 16 9.41 3.63 -6.81
N LEU A 17 9.36 4.75 -6.08
CA LEU A 17 10.26 5.87 -6.33
C LEU A 17 11.70 5.47 -6.03
N LEU A 18 11.95 4.76 -4.93
CA LEU A 18 13.27 4.23 -4.58
C LEU A 18 13.78 3.27 -5.66
N ASP A 19 12.96 2.32 -6.09
CA ASP A 19 13.27 1.40 -7.20
C ASP A 19 13.61 2.16 -8.48
N LYS A 20 12.84 3.20 -8.85
CA LYS A 20 13.12 3.98 -10.07
C LYS A 20 14.29 4.94 -9.94
N SER A 21 14.56 5.44 -8.75
CA SER A 21 15.65 6.38 -8.48
C SER A 21 17.02 5.71 -8.54
N GLN A 22 17.09 4.39 -8.35
CA GLN A 22 18.33 3.60 -8.30
C GLN A 22 19.37 4.19 -7.32
N LEU A 23 18.92 4.91 -6.29
CA LEU A 23 19.78 5.46 -5.23
C LEU A 23 20.54 4.37 -4.47
N VAL A 24 19.94 3.16 -4.40
CA VAL A 24 20.54 1.95 -3.85
C VAL A 24 20.17 0.78 -4.75
N SER A 25 21.18 -0.02 -5.14
CA SER A 25 20.95 -1.28 -5.85
C SER A 25 20.39 -2.30 -4.86
N TYR A 26 19.08 -2.50 -4.92
CA TYR A 26 18.34 -3.36 -4.02
C TYR A 26 17.09 -3.91 -4.73
N ASP A 27 16.69 -5.14 -4.42
CA ASP A 27 15.47 -5.74 -4.96
C ASP A 27 14.24 -5.39 -4.11
N TYR A 28 13.46 -4.42 -4.59
CA TYR A 28 12.25 -3.95 -3.90
C TYR A 28 10.99 -4.79 -4.20
N LEU A 29 11.05 -5.83 -5.04
CA LEU A 29 9.88 -6.60 -5.47
C LEU A 29 9.11 -7.21 -4.29
N LYS A 30 9.83 -7.73 -3.29
CA LYS A 30 9.22 -8.28 -2.08
C LYS A 30 8.37 -7.23 -1.35
N TYR A 31 8.91 -6.05 -1.10
CA TYR A 31 8.21 -4.98 -0.38
C TYR A 31 7.07 -4.38 -1.20
N LEU A 32 7.19 -4.32 -2.53
CA LEU A 32 6.09 -3.93 -3.40
C LEU A 32 4.92 -4.92 -3.32
N ALA A 33 5.21 -6.22 -3.25
CA ALA A 33 4.19 -7.25 -3.12
C ALA A 33 3.50 -7.19 -1.75
N GLU A 34 4.27 -7.11 -0.66
CA GLU A 34 3.75 -6.99 0.72
C GLU A 34 2.90 -5.73 0.88
N SER A 35 3.39 -4.57 0.40
CA SER A 35 2.64 -3.32 0.43
C SER A 35 1.31 -3.41 -0.33
N ASN A 36 1.30 -4.09 -1.48
CA ASN A 36 0.06 -4.31 -2.24
C ASN A 36 -0.93 -5.21 -1.49
N GLN A 37 -0.46 -6.24 -0.78
CA GLN A 37 -1.31 -7.08 0.08
C GLN A 37 -1.95 -6.26 1.20
N ILE A 38 -1.19 -5.39 1.86
CA ILE A 38 -1.70 -4.49 2.91
C ILE A 38 -2.79 -3.56 2.35
N VAL A 39 -2.55 -2.94 1.18
CA VAL A 39 -3.55 -2.08 0.52
C VAL A 39 -4.84 -2.85 0.23
N ASN A 40 -4.74 -4.10 -0.23
CA ASN A 40 -5.91 -4.95 -0.51
C ASN A 40 -6.69 -5.27 0.76
N ILE A 41 -6.02 -5.69 1.84
CA ILE A 41 -6.65 -5.98 3.13
C ILE A 41 -7.37 -4.74 3.66
N LEU A 42 -6.69 -3.59 3.69
CA LEU A 42 -7.29 -2.33 4.15
C LEU A 42 -8.48 -1.90 3.28
N THR A 43 -8.39 -2.12 1.96
CA THR A 43 -9.50 -1.83 1.04
C THR A 43 -10.72 -2.70 1.35
N LEU A 44 -10.52 -4.01 1.61
CA LEU A 44 -11.60 -4.91 1.98
C LEU A 44 -12.22 -4.50 3.32
N ILE A 45 -11.41 -4.23 4.33
CA ILE A 45 -11.90 -3.75 5.65
C ILE A 45 -12.76 -2.50 5.47
N VAL A 46 -12.28 -1.50 4.74
CA VAL A 46 -13.03 -0.25 4.52
C VAL A 46 -14.36 -0.51 3.82
N LYS A 47 -14.39 -1.37 2.79
CA LYS A 47 -15.62 -1.73 2.08
C LYS A 47 -16.61 -2.42 3.01
N THR A 48 -16.18 -3.47 3.71
CA THR A 48 -17.05 -4.23 4.62
C THR A 48 -17.56 -3.37 5.78
N SER A 49 -16.72 -2.49 6.35
CA SER A 49 -17.15 -1.57 7.40
C SER A 49 -18.19 -0.56 6.89
N GLN A 50 -18.04 -0.07 5.66
CA GLN A 50 -19.02 0.84 5.06
C GLN A 50 -20.35 0.13 4.74
N GLU A 51 -20.31 -1.11 4.28
CA GLU A 51 -21.50 -1.93 4.08
C GLU A 51 -22.24 -2.20 5.40
N SER A 52 -21.51 -2.46 6.50
CA SER A 52 -22.11 -2.69 7.82
C SER A 52 -22.73 -1.44 8.48
N LEU A 53 -22.38 -0.24 8.00
CA LEU A 53 -22.86 1.05 8.52
C LEU A 53 -24.07 1.59 7.74
N ASN A 54 -24.46 0.94 6.64
CA ASN A 54 -25.67 1.24 5.86
C ASN A 54 -26.79 0.26 6.21
#